data_AF-A0A4Y2VI69-F1
#
_entry.id   AF-A0A4Y2VI69-F1
#
_cell.length_a   1.000
_cell.length_b   1.000
_cell.length_c   1.000
_cell.angle_alpha   90.00
_cell.angle_beta   90.00
_cell.angle_gamma   90.00
#
_symmetry.space_group_name_H-M   'P 1'
#
loop_
_entity.id
_entity.type
_entity.pdbx_description
1 polymer ?
#
loop_
_entity_poly.entity_id
_entity_poly.type
_entity_poly.pdbx_seq_one_letter_code
_entity_poly.pdbx_strand_id
1 'polypeptide(L)'
;MFPPNIMEACLKQYSTILKRPKNYNESDNATDLREWDIGGRMEGSTNILGLVVFSVVLGITLGEMKAKGKPLLNVFVSLSDAIMKITKLVI
;
A
#
# COMPACT_ATOMS: atom_id res chain seq x y z
N MET A 1 -4.94 -5.47 -3.48
CA MET A 1 -3.56 -5.94 -3.20
C MET A 1 -2.54 -5.15 -3.99
N PHE A 2 -2.66 -5.03 -5.32
CA PHE A 2 -1.83 -4.07 -6.06
C PHE A 2 -2.24 -2.63 -5.74
N PRO A 3 -1.30 -1.76 -5.30
CA PRO A 3 -1.62 -0.36 -5.09
C PRO A 3 -1.77 0.35 -6.45
N PRO A 4 -2.74 1.27 -6.60
CA PRO A 4 -2.89 2.05 -7.84
C PRO A 4 -1.73 3.04 -8.06
N ASN A 5 -1.05 3.42 -6.98
CA ASN A 5 0.12 4.28 -6.99
C ASN A 5 1.10 3.83 -5.88
N ILE A 6 2.35 3.54 -6.26
CA ILE A 6 3.38 3.05 -5.34
C ILE A 6 3.84 4.15 -4.38
N MET A 7 3.99 5.38 -4.87
CA MET A 7 4.40 6.52 -4.05
C MET A 7 3.36 6.80 -2.96
N GLU A 8 2.08 6.72 -3.32
CA GLU A 8 0.99 6.86 -2.35
C GLU A 8 0.95 5.69 -1.37
N ALA A 9 1.18 4.45 -1.82
CA ALA A 9 1.19 3.26 -0.96
C ALA A 9 2.25 3.30 0.14
N CYS A 10 3.36 4.03 -0.06
CA CYS A 10 4.37 4.26 0.96
C CYS A 10 3.85 5.06 2.16
N LEU A 11 2.85 5.93 1.95
CA LEU A 11 2.36 6.89 2.95
C LEU A 11 0.91 6.67 3.36
N LYS A 12 0.10 6.01 2.51
CA LYS A 12 -1.34 5.88 2.68
C LYS A 12 -1.86 4.48 2.34
N GLN A 13 -2.94 4.09 3.00
CA GLN A 13 -3.67 2.85 2.76
C GLN A 13 -5.17 3.13 2.58
N TYR A 14 -5.83 2.34 1.73
CA TYR A 14 -7.27 2.44 1.52
C TYR A 14 -8.01 1.70 2.63
N SER A 15 -8.89 2.41 3.33
CA SER A 15 -9.79 1.86 4.34
C SER A 15 -11.23 2.05 3.89
N THR A 16 -12.03 0.99 4.05
CA THR A 16 -13.45 1.03 3.73
C THR A 16 -14.20 1.61 4.92
N ILE A 17 -15.01 2.63 4.69
CA ILE A 17 -15.80 3.29 5.72
C ILE A 17 -17.27 3.35 5.32
N LEU A 18 -18.15 3.12 6.28
CA LEU A 18 -19.57 3.35 6.09
C LEU A 18 -19.85 4.86 6.21
N LYS A 19 -20.46 5.43 5.17
CA LYS A 19 -20.87 6.84 5.13
C LYS A 19 -22.38 6.93 5.39
N ARG A 20 -22.76 7.79 6.32
CA ARG A 20 -24.17 8.07 6.61
C ARG A 20 -24.86 8.69 5.37
N PRO A 21 -26.07 8.23 5.00
CA PRO A 21 -26.81 8.79 3.87
C PRO A 21 -27.20 10.27 4.14
N LYS A 22 -27.22 11.08 3.08
CA LYS A 22 -27.44 12.55 3.16
C LYS A 22 -28.86 12.95 3.58
N ASN A 23 -29.86 12.08 3.41
CA ASN A 23 -31.27 12.36 3.69
C ASN A 23 -31.70 11.92 5.11
N TYR A 24 -30.74 11.72 6.00
CA TYR A 24 -30.99 11.18 7.32
C TYR A 24 -31.37 12.29 8.32
N ASN A 25 -32.57 12.22 8.87
CA ASN A 25 -33.00 13.08 9.97
C ASN A 25 -32.47 12.53 11.29
N GLU A 26 -31.93 13.38 12.16
CA GLU A 26 -31.37 12.97 13.47
C GLU A 26 -32.39 12.30 14.41
N SER A 27 -33.68 12.33 14.07
CA SER A 27 -34.78 11.75 14.85
C SER A 27 -35.06 10.27 14.55
N ASP A 28 -34.55 9.73 13.44
CA ASP A 28 -34.71 8.31 13.10
C ASP A 28 -33.57 7.54 13.76
N ASN A 29 -33.82 6.63 14.70
CA ASN A 29 -32.76 5.80 15.30
C ASN A 29 -31.95 5.09 14.19
N ALA A 30 -30.69 5.51 13.93
CA ALA A 30 -29.80 4.89 12.94
C ALA A 30 -29.29 3.53 13.42
N THR A 31 -30.18 2.56 13.55
CA THR A 31 -29.83 1.18 13.90
C THR A 31 -29.65 0.30 12.66
N ASP A 32 -30.20 0.66 11.49
CA ASP A 32 -30.00 -0.12 10.27
C ASP A 32 -28.76 0.33 9.49
N LEU A 33 -27.68 -0.43 9.64
CA LEU A 33 -26.42 -0.24 8.92
C LEU A 33 -26.52 -0.58 7.42
N ARG A 34 -27.61 -1.20 6.96
CA ARG A 34 -27.79 -1.57 5.54
C ARG A 34 -28.10 -0.40 4.63
N GLU A 35 -28.56 0.72 5.21
CA GLU A 35 -28.85 1.95 4.48
C GLU A 35 -27.60 2.85 4.31
N TRP A 36 -26.47 2.45 4.91
CA TRP A 36 -25.24 3.21 4.85
C TRP A 36 -24.49 2.93 3.55
N ASP A 37 -23.98 4.00 2.94
CA ASP A 37 -23.22 3.89 1.70
C ASP A 37 -21.79 3.44 1.99
N ILE A 38 -21.26 2.56 1.15
CA ILE A 38 -19.89 2.05 1.30
C ILE A 38 -18.95 3.03 0.62
N GLY A 39 -18.23 3.80 1.45
CA GLY A 39 -17.20 4.73 1.00
C GLY A 39 -15.79 4.20 1.18
N GLY A 40 -14.85 4.87 0.51
CA GLY A 40 -13.43 4.72 0.75
C GLY A 40 -12.82 5.96 1.39
N ARG A 41 -11.81 5.77 2.22
CA ARG A 41 -10.90 6.85 2.64
C ARG A 41 -9.45 6.37 2.58
N MET A 42 -8.55 7.30 2.24
CA MET A 42 -7.12 7.06 2.36
C MET A 42 -6.67 7.46 3.76
N GLU A 43 -6.18 6.49 4.52
CA GLU A 43 -5.63 6.72 5.86
C GLU A 43 -4.12 6.89 5.78
N GLY A 44 -3.55 7.73 6.65
CA GLY A 44 -2.11 7.98 6.75
C GLY A 44 -1.38 6.82 7.41
N SER A 45 -1.30 5.70 6.72
CA SER A 45 -0.56 4.50 7.12
C SER A 45 -0.03 3.79 5.88
N THR A 46 1.09 3.10 5.99
CA THR A 46 1.73 2.44 4.86
C THR A 46 0.96 1.18 4.44
N ASN A 47 0.69 1.04 3.15
CA ASN A 47 0.13 -0.19 2.58
C ASN A 47 1.25 -1.24 2.36
N ILE A 48 1.70 -1.85 3.45
CA ILE A 48 2.80 -2.84 3.45
C ILE A 48 2.47 -4.03 2.54
N LEU A 49 1.23 -4.52 2.59
CA LEU A 49 0.79 -5.67 1.79
C LEU A 49 0.98 -5.39 0.28
N GLY A 50 0.58 -4.21 -0.18
CA GLY A 50 0.72 -3.82 -1.58
C GLY A 50 2.17 -3.63 -2.01
N LEU A 51 3.01 -3.05 -1.15
CA LEU A 51 4.43 -2.87 -1.41
C LEU A 51 5.18 -4.21 -1.53
N VAL A 52 4.86 -5.19 -0.65
CA VAL A 52 5.46 -6.52 -0.70
C VAL A 52 5.08 -7.25 -1.99
N VAL A 53 3.79 -7.27 -2.34
CA VAL A 53 3.31 -7.92 -3.57
C VAL A 53 3.95 -7.28 -4.80
N PHE A 54 4.01 -5.94 -4.86
CA PHE A 54 4.68 -5.23 -5.95
C PHE A 54 6.16 -5.61 -6.05
N SER A 55 6.88 -5.65 -4.92
CA SER A 55 8.32 -5.95 -4.88
C SER A 55 8.62 -7.37 -5.35
N VAL A 56 7.79 -8.35 -4.98
CA VAL A 56 7.92 -9.74 -5.46
C VAL A 56 7.73 -9.82 -6.96
N VAL A 57 6.66 -9.22 -7.49
CA VAL A 57 6.39 -9.22 -8.94
C VAL A 57 7.51 -8.51 -9.70
N LEU A 58 7.99 -7.37 -9.22
CA LEU A 58 9.12 -6.65 -9.82
C LEU A 58 10.39 -7.52 -9.83
N GLY A 59 10.69 -8.21 -8.73
CA GLY A 59 11.83 -9.11 -8.63
C GLY A 59 11.78 -10.26 -9.65
N ILE A 60 10.61 -10.89 -9.81
CA ILE A 60 10.39 -11.94 -10.81
C ILE A 60 10.60 -11.38 -12.22
N THR A 61 9.97 -10.25 -12.55
CA THR A 61 10.10 -9.60 -13.86
C THR A 61 11.55 -9.24 -14.19
N LEU A 62 12.32 -8.71 -13.21
CA LEU A 62 13.74 -8.40 -13.41
C LEU A 62 14.58 -9.66 -13.66
N GLY A 63 14.22 -10.79 -13.04
CA GLY A 63 14.82 -12.09 -13.32
C GLY A 63 14.58 -12.55 -14.76
N GLU A 64 13.36 -12.39 -15.26
CA GLU A 64 13.00 -12.74 -16.65
C GLU A 64 13.69 -11.83 -17.69
N MET A 65 13.97 -10.58 -17.35
CA MET A 65 14.67 -9.62 -18.23
C MET A 65 16.17 -9.92 -18.42
N LYS A 66 16.74 -10.91 -17.70
CA LYS A 66 18.14 -11.36 -17.81
C LYS A 66 19.14 -10.19 -17.79
N ALA A 67 19.96 -10.04 -18.84
CA ALA A 67 20.99 -9.00 -18.92
C ALA A 67 20.42 -7.57 -18.85
N LYS A 68 19.21 -7.34 -19.37
CA LYS A 68 18.56 -6.01 -19.33
C LYS A 68 18.11 -5.63 -17.92
N GLY A 69 17.73 -6.61 -17.10
CA GLY A 69 17.31 -6.39 -15.71
C GLY A 69 18.48 -6.22 -14.74
N LYS A 70 19.68 -6.67 -15.11
CA LYS A 70 20.86 -6.71 -14.23
C LYS A 70 21.25 -5.36 -13.62
N PRO A 71 21.25 -4.23 -14.35
CA PRO A 71 21.58 -2.93 -13.76
C PRO A 71 20.64 -2.54 -12.62
N LEU A 72 19.32 -2.71 -12.81
CA LEU A 72 18.34 -2.36 -11.78
C LEU A 72 18.38 -3.33 -10.60
N LEU A 73 18.59 -4.63 -10.86
CA LEU A 73 18.82 -5.61 -9.80
C LEU A 73 20.03 -5.23 -8.93
N ASN A 74 21.14 -4.81 -9.54
CA ASN A 74 22.34 -4.39 -8.80
C ASN A 74 22.07 -3.18 -7.91
N VAL A 75 21.24 -2.21 -8.35
CA VAL A 75 20.80 -1.09 -7.51
C VAL A 75 20.08 -1.58 -6.26
N PHE A 76 19.12 -2.51 -6.41
CA PHE A 76 18.38 -3.05 -5.26
C PHE A 76 19.28 -3.86 -4.31
N VAL A 77 20.26 -4.61 -4.83
CA VAL A 77 21.24 -5.34 -4.01
C VAL A 77 22.09 -4.36 -3.19
N SER A 78 22.68 -3.34 -3.83
CA SER A 78 23.48 -2.34 -3.12
C SER A 78 22.66 -1.55 -2.11
N LEU A 79 21.39 -1.25 -2.43
CA LEU A 79 20.46 -0.61 -1.50
C LEU A 79 20.18 -1.49 -0.28
N SER A 80 19.96 -2.79 -0.47
CA SER A 80 19.76 -3.76 0.63
C SER A 80 20.98 -3.85 1.54
N ASP A 81 22.18 -3.87 0.98
CA ASP A 81 23.43 -3.86 1.76
C ASP A 81 23.58 -2.56 2.57
N ALA A 82 23.24 -1.42 1.96
CA ALA A 82 23.25 -0.14 2.65
C ALA A 82 22.24 -0.10 3.80
N ILE A 83 21.00 -0.60 3.58
CA ILE A 83 19.97 -0.70 4.62
C ILE A 83 20.48 -1.57 5.77
N MET A 84 21.08 -2.73 5.50
CA MET A 84 21.63 -3.61 6.54
C MET A 84 22.73 -2.92 7.36
N LYS A 85 23.61 -2.14 6.72
CA LYS A 85 24.62 -1.33 7.43
C LYS A 85 23.97 -0.26 8.31
N ILE A 86 22.96 0.45 7.79
CA ILE A 86 22.22 1.46 8.54
C ILE A 86 21.55 0.84 9.76
N THR A 87 20.86 -0.29 9.61
CA THR A 87 20.20 -0.99 10.73
C THR A 87 21.19 -1.38 11.83
N LYS A 88 22.41 -1.82 11.46
CA LYS A 88 23.48 -2.12 12.42
C LYS A 88 24.04 -0.89 13.16
N LEU A 89 23.86 0.32 12.62
CA LEU A 89 24.30 1.55 13.27
C LEU A 89 23.22 2.11 14.22
N VAL A 90 21.95 1.78 13.96
CA VAL A 90 20.81 2.25 14.76
C VAL A 90 20.58 1.38 15.99
N ILE A 91 20.87 0.08 15.88
CA ILE A 91 20.83 -0.91 16.98
C ILE A 91 22.16 -0.88 17.72
#